data_AF-A0A966WSN4-F1
#
_entry.id   AF-A0A966WSN4-F1
#
_cell.length_a   1.000
_cell.length_b   1.000
_cell.length_c   1.000
_cell.angle_alpha   90.00
_cell.angle_beta   90.00
_cell.angle_gamma   90.00
#
_symmetry.space_group_name_H-M   'P 1'
#
loop_
_entity.id
_entity.type
_entity.pdbx_description
1 polymer ?
#
loop_
_entity_poly.entity_id
_entity_poly.type
_entity_poly.pdbx_seq_one_letter_code
_entity_poly.pdbx_strand_id
1 'polypeptide(L)'
;MALTPTRCMLAVKDDQPSLADEVRLFLDQPPTGDDGPPIHTTKDVEHGRIETRHHRASHDVASLNSNRRFPGEPPFPDLAAIAMVEHRGKTTTARRYFPRSAALDAKALAAAVT
;
A
#
# COMPACT_ATOMS: atom_id res chain seq x y z
N MET A 1 24.75 -14.99 -9.13
CA MET A 1 23.77 -14.46 -10.10
C MET A 1 22.84 -13.54 -9.33
N ALA A 2 22.99 -12.22 -9.48
CA ALA A 2 22.07 -11.27 -8.85
C ALA A 2 20.76 -11.32 -9.65
N LEU A 3 19.71 -11.84 -9.04
CA LEU A 3 18.35 -11.69 -9.55
C LEU A 3 18.12 -10.18 -9.64
N THR A 4 17.94 -9.65 -10.85
CA THR A 4 17.50 -8.27 -10.99
C THR A 4 16.13 -8.18 -10.31
N PRO A 5 15.92 -7.27 -9.35
CA PRO A 5 14.64 -7.17 -8.67
C PRO A 5 13.57 -6.90 -9.74
N THR A 6 12.72 -7.90 -9.97
CA THR A 6 11.63 -7.75 -10.92
C THR A 6 10.68 -6.77 -10.29
N ARG A 7 10.52 -5.58 -10.90
CA ARG A 7 9.64 -4.53 -10.39
C ARG A 7 8.19 -4.98 -10.49
N CYS A 8 7.75 -5.75 -9.50
CA CYS A 8 6.39 -6.22 -9.36
C CYS A 8 5.65 -5.35 -8.35
N MET A 9 4.41 -4.98 -8.69
CA MET A 9 3.44 -4.42 -7.77
C MET A 9 2.22 -5.32 -7.81
N LEU A 10 1.83 -5.86 -6.67
CA LEU A 10 0.72 -6.81 -6.59
C LEU A 10 -0.34 -6.27 -5.64
N ALA A 11 -1.61 -6.30 -6.06
CA ALA A 11 -2.70 -6.01 -5.15
C ALA A 11 -2.86 -7.17 -4.16
N VAL A 12 -2.95 -6.85 -2.87
CA VAL A 12 -3.38 -7.83 -1.86
C VAL A 12 -4.80 -8.24 -2.20
N LYS A 13 -4.99 -9.54 -2.43
CA LYS A 13 -6.29 -10.12 -2.77
C LYS A 13 -7.07 -10.41 -1.49
N ASP A 14 -8.39 -10.49 -1.61
CA ASP A 14 -9.30 -10.80 -0.50
C ASP A 14 -9.01 -12.15 0.18
N ASP A 15 -8.49 -13.11 -0.61
CA ASP A 15 -8.05 -14.44 -0.14
C ASP A 15 -6.78 -14.41 0.74
N GLN A 16 -6.20 -13.23 0.99
CA GLN A 16 -5.02 -13.03 1.84
C GLN A 16 -5.34 -12.16 3.08
N PRO A 17 -6.28 -12.58 3.96
CA PRO A 17 -6.78 -11.76 5.05
C PRO A 17 -5.70 -11.44 6.09
N SER A 18 -4.77 -12.36 6.37
CA SER A 18 -3.67 -12.13 7.32
C SER A 18 -2.69 -11.07 6.83
N LEU A 19 -2.34 -11.09 5.53
CA LEU A 19 -1.48 -10.08 4.92
C LEU A 19 -2.18 -8.72 4.90
N ALA A 20 -3.48 -8.70 4.58
CA ALA A 20 -4.28 -7.48 4.62
C ALA A 20 -4.35 -6.88 6.02
N ASP A 21 -4.51 -7.69 7.06
CA ASP A 21 -4.55 -7.24 8.46
C ASP A 21 -3.20 -6.72 8.93
N GLU A 22 -2.09 -7.38 8.58
CA GLU A 22 -0.77 -6.90 8.99
C GLU A 22 -0.38 -5.60 8.29
N VAL A 23 -0.62 -5.50 6.97
CA VAL A 23 -0.38 -4.25 6.24
C VAL A 23 -1.30 -3.14 6.77
N ARG A 24 -2.54 -3.47 7.14
CA ARG A 24 -3.45 -2.52 7.79
C ARG A 24 -2.86 -2.05 9.11
N LEU A 25 -2.43 -2.96 9.98
CA LEU A 25 -1.86 -2.64 11.28
C LEU A 25 -0.64 -1.73 11.12
N PHE A 26 0.28 -2.09 10.22
CA PHE A 26 1.46 -1.30 9.92
C PHE A 26 1.12 0.13 9.47
N LEU A 27 0.09 0.31 8.64
CA LEU A 27 -0.32 1.63 8.15
C LEU A 27 -1.19 2.42 9.14
N ASP A 28 -1.77 1.76 10.13
CA ASP A 28 -2.51 2.38 11.23
C ASP A 28 -1.56 2.84 12.35
N GLN A 29 -0.35 2.27 12.42
CA GLN A 29 0.68 2.76 13.32
C GLN A 29 1.02 4.22 13.01
N PRO A 30 1.17 5.07 14.05
CA PRO A 30 1.61 6.44 13.85
C PRO A 30 2.97 6.43 13.15
N PRO A 31 3.18 7.31 12.16
CA PRO A 31 4.46 7.38 11.48
C PRO A 31 5.56 7.62 12.50
N THR A 32 6.69 6.94 12.32
CA THR A 32 7.86 7.14 13.18
C THR A 32 8.62 8.37 12.66
N GLY A 33 8.06 9.56 12.89
CA GLY A 33 8.56 10.86 12.40
C GLY A 33 7.53 11.98 12.49
N ASP A 34 7.98 13.24 12.44
CA ASP A 34 7.12 14.44 12.55
C ASP A 34 6.17 14.61 11.33
N ASP A 35 6.56 14.04 10.19
CA ASP A 35 5.77 13.98 8.96
C ASP A 35 5.54 12.51 8.58
N GLY A 36 4.27 12.09 8.52
CA GLY A 36 3.92 10.78 7.99
C GLY A 36 4.30 10.59 6.52
N PRO A 37 4.18 9.36 5.98
CA PRO A 37 4.46 9.13 4.56
C PRO A 37 3.63 10.09 3.70
N PRO A 38 4.23 10.68 2.64
CA PRO A 38 3.57 11.69 1.81
C PRO A 38 2.24 11.14 1.27
N ILE A 39 1.17 11.90 1.45
CA ILE A 39 -0.18 11.54 1.02
C ILE A 39 -0.49 12.31 -0.27
N HIS A 40 -0.80 11.59 -1.34
CA HIS A 40 -1.31 12.19 -2.57
C HIS A 40 -2.82 12.00 -2.64
N THR A 41 -3.57 13.09 -2.77
CA THR A 41 -5.04 13.07 -2.82
C THR A 41 -5.53 13.41 -4.21
N THR A 42 -6.27 12.51 -4.84
CA THR A 42 -6.97 12.78 -6.09
C THR A 42 -8.46 12.82 -5.83
N LYS A 43 -9.14 13.88 -6.29
CA LYS A 43 -10.59 13.98 -6.28
C LYS A 43 -11.09 13.75 -7.69
N ASP A 44 -11.85 12.69 -7.87
CA ASP A 44 -12.55 12.43 -9.11
C ASP A 44 -13.98 12.95 -8.97
N VAL A 45 -14.43 13.73 -9.94
CA VAL A 45 -15.79 14.27 -9.98
C VAL A 45 -16.47 13.68 -11.20
N GLU A 46 -17.15 12.55 -11.00
CA GLU A 46 -17.91 11.90 -12.04
C GLU A 46 -19.40 12.12 -11.79
N HIS A 47 -20.10 12.72 -12.76
CA HIS A 47 -21.56 12.86 -12.77
C HIS A 47 -22.20 13.36 -11.45
N GLY A 48 -21.57 14.31 -10.74
CA GLY A 48 -22.07 14.87 -9.48
C GLY A 48 -21.71 14.07 -8.22
N ARG A 49 -20.89 13.02 -8.36
CA ARG A 49 -20.30 12.27 -7.25
C ARG A 49 -18.84 12.67 -7.09
N ILE A 50 -18.49 13.17 -5.91
CA ILE A 50 -17.10 13.47 -5.54
C ILE A 50 -16.53 12.22 -4.87
N GLU A 51 -15.58 11.58 -5.51
CA GLU A 51 -14.84 10.45 -4.97
C GLU A 51 -13.43 10.90 -4.59
N THR A 52 -13.10 10.80 -3.31
CA THR A 52 -11.76 11.15 -2.82
C THR A 52 -10.92 9.89 -2.69
N ARG A 53 -9.79 9.85 -3.39
CA ARG A 53 -8.79 8.77 -3.30
C ARG A 53 -7.55 9.32 -2.60
N HIS A 54 -7.18 8.71 -1.48
CA HIS A 54 -5.91 8.96 -0.79
C HIS A 54 -4.92 7.87 -1.15
N HIS A 55 -3.81 8.27 -1.76
CA HIS A 55 -2.70 7.42 -2.11
C HIS A 55 -1.59 7.64 -1.10
N ARG A 56 -1.08 6.55 -0.52
CA ARG A 56 0.06 6.58 0.42
C ARG A 56 1.06 5.53 0.00
N ALA A 57 2.34 5.83 0.14
CA ALA A 57 3.40 4.85 -0.04
C ALA A 57 4.39 4.97 1.12
N SER A 58 4.65 3.86 1.80
CA SER A 58 5.65 3.75 2.87
C SER A 58 6.80 2.88 2.40
N HIS A 59 8.03 3.37 2.62
CA HIS A 59 9.26 2.63 2.33
C HIS A 59 9.84 1.94 3.57
N ASP A 60 9.30 2.23 4.77
CA ASP A 60 9.78 1.67 6.04
C ASP A 60 9.23 0.25 6.28
N VAL A 61 9.42 -0.64 5.31
CA VAL A 61 8.91 -2.02 5.35
C VAL A 61 9.77 -2.95 6.21
N ALA A 62 10.71 -2.40 6.99
CA ALA A 62 11.56 -3.17 7.89
C ALA A 62 10.76 -3.88 8.98
N SER A 63 9.69 -3.24 9.49
CA SER A 63 8.79 -3.84 10.48
C SER A 63 8.08 -5.10 9.94
N LEU A 64 7.71 -5.08 8.66
CA LEU A 64 7.02 -6.19 7.96
C LEU A 64 7.98 -7.25 7.41
N ASN A 65 9.24 -6.88 7.14
CA ASN A 65 10.29 -7.83 6.79
C ASN A 65 10.94 -8.48 8.03
N SER A 66 10.67 -7.96 9.23
CA SER A 66 11.12 -8.59 10.47
C SER A 66 10.54 -10.00 10.55
N ASN A 67 11.19 -10.92 11.29
CA ASN A 67 11.04 -12.39 11.25
C ASN A 67 9.63 -12.94 11.63
N ARG A 68 8.59 -12.10 11.61
CA ARG A 68 7.17 -12.40 11.79
C ARG A 68 6.60 -12.91 10.47
N ARG A 69 6.86 -14.18 10.15
CA ARG A 69 6.19 -14.86 9.03
C ARG A 69 4.91 -15.51 9.50
N PHE A 70 3.80 -15.28 8.80
CA PHE A 70 2.58 -16.04 9.03
C PHE A 70 2.56 -17.34 8.22
N PRO A 71 1.89 -18.40 8.71
CA PRO A 71 1.69 -19.61 7.93
C PRO A 71 0.90 -19.29 6.65
N GLY A 72 1.47 -19.63 5.49
CA GLY A 72 0.86 -19.36 4.18
C GLY A 72 1.29 -18.04 3.52
N GLU A 73 2.18 -17.28 4.15
CA GLU A 73 2.65 -16.01 3.59
C GLU A 73 3.50 -16.23 2.33
N PRO A 74 3.18 -15.55 1.21
CA PRO A 74 4.04 -15.54 0.04
C PRO A 74 5.39 -14.95 0.45
N PRO A 75 6.53 -15.59 0.09
CA PRO A 75 7.80 -14.93 0.29
C PRO A 75 7.83 -13.66 -0.59
N PHE A 76 7.89 -12.50 0.05
CA PHE A 76 8.19 -11.22 -0.61
C PHE A 76 9.66 -10.84 -0.33
N PRO A 77 10.65 -11.56 -0.88
CA PRO A 77 12.06 -11.40 -0.52
C PRO A 77 12.63 -10.04 -0.90
N ASP A 78 11.93 -9.28 -1.73
CA ASP A 78 12.36 -7.98 -2.25
C ASP A 78 11.32 -6.88 -1.95
N LEU A 79 10.55 -7.00 -0.86
CA LEU A 79 9.59 -5.96 -0.49
C LEU A 79 10.35 -4.66 -0.16
N ALA A 80 10.17 -3.63 -0.98
CA ALA A 80 10.85 -2.34 -0.83
C ALA A 80 9.89 -1.18 -0.54
N ALA A 81 8.59 -1.37 -0.78
CA ALA A 81 7.57 -0.39 -0.43
C ALA A 81 6.21 -1.07 -0.26
N ILE A 82 5.37 -0.44 0.56
CA ILE A 82 3.95 -0.75 0.65
C ILE A 82 3.16 0.48 0.28
N ALA A 83 2.32 0.32 -0.72
CA ALA A 83 1.37 1.32 -1.16
C ALA A 83 -0.03 1.01 -0.64
N MET A 84 -0.80 2.05 -0.37
CA MET A 84 -2.19 1.99 0.02
C MET A 84 -2.98 2.99 -0.80
N VAL A 85 -4.14 2.54 -1.26
CA VAL A 85 -5.16 3.40 -1.86
C VAL A 85 -6.40 3.31 -0.98
N GLU A 86 -6.74 4.41 -0.32
CA GLU A 86 -7.99 4.55 0.41
C GLU A 86 -8.98 5.32 -0.46
N HIS A 87 -10.12 4.70 -0.74
CA HIS A 87 -11.25 5.30 -1.42
C HIS A 87 -12.31 5.70 -0.38
N ARG A 88 -12.57 7.00 -0.25
CA ARG A 88 -13.63 7.55 0.60
C ARG A 88 -14.83 7.95 -0.23
N GLY A 89 -15.84 7.09 -0.25
CA GLY A 89 -17.18 7.42 -0.71
C GLY A 89 -17.99 8.15 0.38
N LYS A 90 -19.24 8.50 0.06
CA LYS A 90 -20.15 9.18 1.00
C LYS A 90 -20.48 8.34 2.24
N THR A 91 -20.59 7.03 2.08
CA THR A 91 -21.04 6.09 3.13
C THR A 91 -20.07 4.93 3.37
N THR A 92 -19.11 4.69 2.47
CA THR A 92 -18.18 3.57 2.57
C THR A 92 -16.75 4.03 2.35
N THR A 93 -15.83 3.45 3.13
CA THR A 93 -14.38 3.60 2.93
C THR A 93 -13.81 2.24 2.54
N ALA A 94 -13.16 2.16 1.39
CA ALA A 94 -12.49 0.95 0.92
C ALA A 94 -10.98 1.17 0.89
N ARG A 95 -10.20 0.20 1.37
CA ARG A 95 -8.74 0.25 1.35
C ARG A 95 -8.21 -0.88 0.49
N ARG A 96 -7.26 -0.58 -0.38
CA ARG A 96 -6.49 -1.56 -1.15
C ARG A 96 -5.02 -1.40 -0.85
N TYR A 97 -4.35 -2.53 -0.68
CA TYR A 97 -2.94 -2.61 -0.32
C TYR A 97 -2.13 -3.17 -1.48
N PHE A 98 -0.94 -2.63 -1.67
CA PHE A 98 -0.07 -2.94 -2.80
C PHE A 98 1.39 -3.08 -2.31
N PRO A 99 1.81 -4.27 -1.87
CA PRO A 99 3.22 -4.60 -1.74
C PRO A 99 3.93 -4.43 -3.08
N ARG A 100 5.12 -3.82 -3.03
CA ARG A 100 5.89 -3.46 -4.22
C ARG A 100 7.38 -3.69 -4.01
N SER A 101 8.03 -4.26 -5.01
CA SER A 101 9.44 -4.64 -4.95
C SER A 101 10.42 -3.53 -5.36
N ALA A 102 10.03 -2.27 -5.23
CA ALA A 102 10.88 -1.11 -5.51
C ALA A 102 10.34 0.13 -4.78
N ALA A 103 11.12 1.21 -4.66
CA ALA A 103 10.65 2.48 -4.07
C ALA A 103 9.63 3.23 -4.96
N LEU A 104 8.40 3.41 -4.48
CA LEU A 104 7.28 4.08 -5.19
C LEU A 104 6.81 5.29 -4.38
N ASP A 105 6.50 6.41 -5.03
CA ASP A 105 5.86 7.55 -4.40
C ASP A 105 4.34 7.54 -4.59
N ALA A 106 3.59 8.21 -3.72
CA ALA A 106 2.13 8.31 -3.77
C ALA A 106 1.58 8.85 -5.10
N LYS A 107 2.30 9.76 -5.79
CA LYS A 107 1.89 10.24 -7.13
C LYS A 107 2.06 9.17 -8.20
N ALA A 108 3.15 8.42 -8.14
CA ALA A 108 3.41 7.31 -9.07
C ALA A 108 2.43 6.16 -8.83
N LEU A 109 2.03 5.93 -7.57
CA LEU A 109 0.95 5.02 -7.22
C LEU A 109 -0.36 5.43 -7.90
N ALA A 110 -0.76 6.70 -7.77
CA ALA A 110 -2.00 7.20 -8.37
C ALA A 110 -2.06 6.98 -9.89
N ALA A 111 -0.94 7.17 -10.59
CA ALA A 111 -0.85 6.91 -12.02
C ALA A 111 -0.90 5.40 -12.39
N ALA A 112 -0.44 4.52 -11.51
CA ALA A 112 -0.38 3.08 -11.76
C ALA A 112 -1.71 2.36 -11.47
N VAL A 113 -2.58 2.94 -10.62
CA VAL A 113 -3.87 2.36 -10.21
C VAL A 113 -5.08 3.01 -10.90
N THR A 114 -4.82 3.88 -11.88
CA THR A 114 -5.86 4.68 -12.53
C THR A 114 -6.79 3.86 -13.41
#